data_AF-A0A2K1L1C1-F1
#
_entry.id   AF-A0A2K1L1C1-F1
#
_cell.length_a   1.000
_cell.length_b   1.000
_cell.length_c   1.000
_cell.angle_alpha   90.00
_cell.angle_beta   90.00
_cell.angle_gamma   90.00
#
_symmetry.space_group_name_H-M   'P 1'
#
loop_
_entity.id
_entity.type
_entity.pdbx_description
1 polymer ?
#
loop_
_entity_poly.entity_id
_entity_poly.type
_entity_poly.pdbx_seq_one_letter_code
_entity_poly.pdbx_strand_id
1 'polypeptide(L)'
;MAIYYCRGCNRCLNLSDEFLYPPKTYFEAGNKGTVSFSAVDKTDFRQKEQNKCFPFFETLDYWGFRRRRTKLTCGACGKHLGYIYYDVPAEPEIGQGGFGHSQMVPRHPRYRMKREAIRISG
;
A
#
# COMPACT_ATOMS: atom_id res chain seq x y z
N MET A 1 -7.85 -10.15 -17.67
CA MET A 1 -7.02 -8.99 -17.32
C MET A 1 -7.96 -7.89 -16.89
N ALA A 2 -7.83 -7.39 -15.67
CA ALA A 2 -8.63 -6.29 -15.20
C ALA A 2 -8.00 -4.95 -15.59
N ILE A 3 -8.84 -3.98 -15.95
CA ILE A 3 -8.43 -2.59 -16.18
C ILE A 3 -8.86 -1.76 -14.98
N TYR A 4 -7.91 -0.99 -14.44
CA TYR A 4 -8.11 -0.17 -13.26
C TYR A 4 -8.24 1.30 -13.65
N TYR A 5 -9.32 1.93 -13.19
CA TYR A 5 -9.61 3.33 -13.45
C TYR A 5 -9.67 4.14 -12.16
N CYS A 6 -9.29 5.40 -12.23
CA CYS A 6 -9.54 6.33 -11.15
C CYS A 6 -11.04 6.60 -11.03
N ARG A 7 -11.64 6.38 -9.85
CA ARG A 7 -13.07 6.65 -9.65
C ARG A 7 -13.41 8.15 -9.67
N GLY A 8 -12.42 9.03 -9.58
CA GLY A 8 -12.63 10.48 -9.60
C GLY A 8 -12.73 11.09 -11.00
N CYS A 9 -11.98 10.57 -11.97
CA CYS A 9 -11.91 11.14 -13.32
C CYS A 9 -11.99 10.09 -14.44
N ASN A 10 -12.20 8.81 -14.11
CA ASN A 10 -12.25 7.68 -15.04
C ASN A 10 -10.99 7.48 -15.91
N ARG A 11 -9.87 8.10 -15.56
CA ARG A 11 -8.58 7.85 -16.23
C ARG A 11 -8.05 6.45 -15.89
N CYS A 12 -7.48 5.76 -16.89
CA CYS A 12 -6.78 4.50 -16.70
C CYS A 12 -5.58 4.71 -15.77
N LEU A 13 -5.32 3.78 -14.85
CA LEU A 13 -4.26 3.90 -13.84
C LEU A 13 -3.01 3.06 -14.16
N ASN A 14 -2.89 2.49 -15.37
CA ASN A 14 -1.77 1.64 -15.80
C ASN A 14 -1.33 0.61 -14.73
N LEU A 15 -2.30 0.02 -14.03
CA LEU A 15 -2.09 -1.05 -13.07
C LEU A 15 -2.20 -2.39 -13.78
N SER A 16 -1.28 -3.31 -13.50
CA SER A 16 -1.26 -4.66 -14.07
C SER A 16 -1.52 -5.71 -12.99
N ASP A 17 -2.31 -6.73 -13.35
CA ASP A 17 -2.58 -7.90 -12.50
C ASP A 17 -1.30 -8.73 -12.25
N GLU A 18 -0.29 -8.64 -13.12
CA GLU A 18 1.00 -9.33 -12.98
C GLU A 18 1.75 -8.93 -11.70
N PHE A 19 1.54 -7.69 -11.25
CA PHE A 19 2.13 -7.17 -10.02
C PHE A 19 1.16 -7.23 -8.84
N LEU A 20 -0.04 -7.80 -9.00
CA LEU A 20 -1.01 -7.89 -7.93
C LEU A 20 -0.57 -8.91 -6.89
N TYR A 21 -0.51 -8.51 -5.63
CA TYR A 21 -0.27 -9.46 -4.54
C TYR A 21 -1.46 -10.43 -4.41
N PRO A 22 -1.20 -11.74 -4.24
CA PRO A 22 -2.24 -12.71 -3.99
C PRO A 22 -3.12 -12.36 -2.78
N PRO A 23 -4.38 -12.82 -2.76
CA PRO A 23 -5.18 -12.81 -1.55
C PRO A 23 -4.43 -13.49 -0.40
N LYS A 24 -4.55 -12.97 0.82
CA LYS A 24 -3.93 -13.50 2.05
C LYS A 24 -2.39 -13.39 2.14
N THR A 25 -1.70 -12.78 1.18
CA THR A 25 -0.26 -12.46 1.33
C THR A 25 0.03 -11.58 2.54
N TYR A 26 -0.95 -10.78 2.96
CA TYR A 26 -0.90 -10.02 4.22
C TYR A 26 -2.11 -10.39 5.08
N PHE A 27 -1.95 -10.24 6.41
CA PHE A 27 -3.03 -10.44 7.37
C PHE A 27 -4.29 -9.66 6.99
N GLU A 28 -5.44 -10.24 7.30
CA GLU A 28 -6.74 -9.85 6.74
C GLU A 28 -7.12 -8.39 7.05
N ALA A 29 -6.86 -7.92 8.27
CA ALA A 29 -7.05 -6.53 8.67
C ALA A 29 -6.15 -5.56 7.88
N GLY A 30 -4.96 -6.01 7.46
CA GLY A 30 -4.01 -5.29 6.62
C GLY A 30 -4.43 -5.17 5.15
N ASN A 31 -5.52 -5.85 4.72
CA ASN A 31 -6.00 -5.84 3.33
C ASN A 31 -7.46 -5.38 3.17
N LYS A 32 -8.24 -5.28 4.25
CA LYS A 32 -9.67 -4.89 4.20
C LYS A 32 -9.88 -3.60 3.39
N GLY A 33 -10.75 -3.67 2.38
CA GLY A 33 -11.10 -2.54 1.51
C GLY A 33 -9.99 -2.09 0.55
N THR A 34 -8.92 -2.87 0.38
CA THR A 34 -7.76 -2.49 -0.44
C THR A 34 -7.32 -3.59 -1.39
N VAL A 35 -6.52 -3.21 -2.40
CA VAL A 35 -5.75 -4.11 -3.26
C VAL A 35 -4.30 -3.65 -3.24
N SER A 36 -3.34 -4.56 -3.34
CA SER A 36 -1.92 -4.23 -3.19
C SER A 36 -1.14 -4.72 -4.41
N PHE A 37 -0.22 -3.90 -4.89
CA PHE A 37 0.68 -4.23 -5.99
C PHE A 37 2.15 -4.17 -5.54
N SER A 38 3.00 -5.00 -6.14
CA SER A 38 4.46 -5.00 -5.94
C SER A 38 5.15 -3.92 -6.77
N ALA A 39 4.56 -3.53 -7.90
CA ALA A 39 5.02 -2.45 -8.76
C ALA A 39 3.83 -1.75 -9.43
N VAL A 40 4.01 -0.47 -9.77
CA VAL A 40 3.09 0.32 -10.60
C VAL A 40 3.90 1.19 -11.54
N ASP A 41 3.35 1.49 -12.71
CA ASP A 41 3.88 2.58 -13.53
C ASP A 41 3.64 3.90 -12.80
N LYS A 42 4.67 4.72 -12.61
CA LYS A 42 4.58 5.95 -11.81
C LYS A 42 3.99 7.13 -12.60
N THR A 43 3.86 7.02 -13.92
CA THR A 43 3.44 8.11 -14.82
C THR A 43 2.08 8.71 -14.47
N ASP A 44 1.10 7.89 -14.10
CA ASP A 44 -0.26 8.35 -13.78
C ASP A 44 -0.47 8.74 -12.30
N PHE A 45 0.61 8.80 -11.51
CA PHE A 45 0.53 9.04 -10.08
C PHE A 45 1.39 10.22 -9.62
N ARG A 46 0.84 10.99 -8.68
CA ARG A 46 1.59 11.94 -7.85
C ARG A 46 1.88 11.32 -6.50
N GLN A 47 3.14 11.43 -6.07
CA GLN A 47 3.65 10.88 -4.83
C GLN A 47 4.02 12.02 -3.88
N LYS A 48 3.49 11.97 -2.66
CA LYS A 48 3.86 12.92 -1.59
C LYS A 48 4.23 12.15 -0.35
N GLU A 49 5.50 12.21 0.04
CA GLU A 49 5.97 11.59 1.28
C GLU A 49 5.21 12.14 2.49
N GLN A 50 4.87 11.25 3.41
CA GLN A 50 4.24 11.59 4.67
C GLN A 50 4.95 10.87 5.81
N ASN A 51 5.57 11.66 6.69
CA ASN A 51 6.06 11.18 7.97
C ASN A 51 4.94 11.37 9.01
N LYS A 52 4.09 10.35 9.16
CA LYS A 52 3.04 10.33 10.19
C LYS A 52 3.48 9.42 11.34
N CYS A 53 3.43 9.93 12.56
CA CYS A 53 3.74 9.17 13.78
C CYS A 53 2.44 8.75 14.46
N PHE A 54 1.92 7.57 14.11
CA PHE A 54 0.70 7.01 14.67
C PHE A 54 0.88 5.50 14.81
N PRO A 55 0.36 4.89 15.89
CA PRO A 55 0.44 3.45 16.07
C PRO A 55 -0.23 2.72 14.90
N PHE A 56 0.40 1.65 14.43
CA PHE A 56 -0.11 0.79 13.37
C PHE A 56 0.19 -0.68 13.65
N PHE A 57 -0.66 -1.54 13.11
CA PHE A 57 -0.47 -2.99 13.13
C PHE A 57 0.35 -3.40 11.92
N GLU A 58 1.51 -4.00 12.14
CA GLU A 58 2.31 -4.62 11.06
C GLU A 58 1.88 -6.08 10.86
N THR A 59 1.43 -6.74 11.94
CA THR A 59 0.80 -8.06 11.95
C THR A 59 -0.25 -8.11 13.09
N LEU A 60 -0.87 -9.28 13.32
CA LEU A 60 -1.80 -9.48 14.44
C LEU A 60 -1.13 -9.23 15.80
N ASP A 61 0.12 -9.67 15.95
CA ASP A 61 0.85 -9.65 17.22
C ASP A 61 2.00 -8.62 17.25
N TYR A 62 2.08 -7.75 16.24
CA TYR A 62 3.12 -6.72 16.12
C TYR A 62 2.54 -5.34 15.90
N TRP A 63 3.01 -4.39 16.73
CA TRP A 63 2.60 -3.00 16.73
C TRP A 63 3.83 -2.12 16.49
N GLY A 64 3.72 -1.15 15.57
CA GLY A 64 4.76 -0.16 15.32
C GLY A 64 4.25 1.25 15.58
N PHE A 65 5.16 2.19 15.85
CA PHE A 65 4.81 3.59 16.18
C PHE A 65 4.98 4.57 15.02
N ARG A 66 5.91 4.30 14.10
CA ARG A 66 6.25 5.25 13.03
C ARG A 66 6.39 4.57 11.68
N ARG A 67 5.37 4.71 10.83
CA ARG A 67 5.40 4.23 9.44
C ARG A 67 5.68 5.35 8.46
N ARG A 68 6.81 5.25 7.74
CA ARG A 68 7.03 6.07 6.54
C ARG A 68 6.07 5.58 5.45
N ARG A 69 5.25 6.48 4.93
CA ARG A 69 4.34 6.16 3.83
C ARG A 69 4.33 7.31 2.84
N THR A 70 4.16 6.99 1.57
CA THR A 70 3.95 7.99 0.54
C THR A 70 2.49 8.00 0.13
N LYS A 71 1.85 9.16 0.26
CA LYS A 71 0.48 9.34 -0.24
C LYS A 71 0.52 9.26 -1.76
N LEU A 72 -0.33 8.38 -2.30
CA LEU A 72 -0.49 8.19 -3.73
C LEU A 72 -1.79 8.83 -4.20
N THR A 73 -1.69 9.78 -5.13
CA THR A 73 -2.84 10.49 -5.70
C THR A 73 -2.86 10.38 -7.21
N CYS A 74 -4.04 10.39 -7.82
CA CYS A 74 -4.18 10.42 -9.28
C CYS A 74 -3.49 11.66 -9.86
N GLY A 75 -2.63 11.46 -10.87
CA GLY A 75 -1.91 12.55 -11.52
C GLY A 75 -2.81 13.55 -12.25
N ALA A 76 -3.98 13.11 -12.73
CA ALA A 76 -4.93 13.94 -13.45
C ALA A 76 -5.85 14.76 -12.54
N CYS A 77 -6.54 14.14 -11.57
CA CYS A 77 -7.55 14.81 -10.74
C CYS A 77 -7.15 15.00 -9.28
N GLY A 78 -5.98 14.53 -8.85
CA GLY A 78 -5.51 14.68 -7.47
C GLY A 78 -6.23 13.80 -6.44
N LYS A 79 -7.20 12.96 -6.84
CA LYS A 79 -7.94 12.09 -5.92
C LYS A 79 -6.99 11.13 -5.19
N HIS A 80 -7.22 10.94 -3.89
CA HIS A 80 -6.44 10.02 -3.07
C HIS A 80 -6.74 8.56 -3.44
N LEU A 81 -5.74 7.87 -3.97
CA LEU A 81 -5.86 6.48 -4.40
C LEU A 81 -5.38 5.50 -3.33
N GLY A 82 -4.38 5.87 -2.54
CA GLY A 82 -3.83 4.97 -1.54
C GLY A 82 -2.52 5.44 -0.95
N TYR A 83 -1.70 4.47 -0.54
CA TYR A 83 -0.38 4.70 0.05
C TYR A 83 0.63 3.71 -0.48
N ILE A 84 1.87 4.19 -0.66
CA ILE A 84 3.05 3.35 -0.80
C ILE A 84 3.62 3.14 0.59
N TYR A 85 3.86 1.89 0.95
CA TYR A 85 4.55 1.55 2.18
C TYR A 85 5.96 1.08 1.83
N TYR A 86 6.95 1.81 2.37
CA TYR A 86 8.35 1.43 2.36
C TYR A 86 8.61 0.71 3.68
N ASP A 87 8.12 -0.51 3.73
CA ASP A 87 8.31 -1.35 4.90
C ASP A 87 9.74 -1.87 4.84
N VAL A 88 10.70 -1.06 5.29
CA VAL A 88 12.10 -1.51 5.47
C VAL A 88 12.05 -2.72 6.40
N PRO A 89 12.82 -3.80 6.15
CA PRO A 89 13.02 -4.79 7.21
C PRO A 89 13.53 -4.01 8.43
N ALA A 90 12.80 -4.11 9.54
CA ALA A 90 13.51 -4.02 10.80
C ALA A 90 14.54 -5.16 10.75
N GLU A 91 15.75 -4.92 11.23
CA GLU A 91 16.66 -6.01 11.56
C GLU A 91 15.92 -7.05 12.44
N PRO A 92 16.47 -8.25 12.73
CA PRO A 92 15.83 -9.29 13.55
C PRO A 92 15.46 -8.85 14.99
N GLU A 93 15.49 -7.56 15.25
CA GLU A 93 15.27 -6.90 16.50
C GLU A 93 13.79 -6.75 16.81
N ILE A 94 13.57 -6.61 18.12
CA ILE A 94 12.31 -6.29 18.75
C ILE A 94 11.65 -5.15 17.96
N GLY A 95 10.36 -5.29 17.68
CA GLY A 95 9.60 -4.32 16.89
C GLY A 95 9.78 -2.88 17.30
N GLN A 96 9.51 -1.94 16.40
CA GLN A 96 9.66 -0.50 16.67
C GLN A 96 9.04 -0.13 18.03
N GLY A 97 9.89 0.13 19.04
CA GLY A 97 9.47 0.47 20.40
C GLY A 97 9.34 -0.69 21.39
N GLY A 98 9.82 -1.90 21.08
CA GLY A 98 9.81 -3.03 22.01
C GLY A 98 8.66 -4.04 21.82
N PHE A 99 7.79 -3.84 20.82
CA PHE A 99 6.50 -4.54 20.73
C PHE A 99 6.49 -5.69 19.71
N GLY A 100 6.76 -6.90 20.19
CA GLY A 100 6.63 -8.14 19.40
C GLY A 100 7.76 -8.35 18.38
N HIS A 101 7.78 -9.52 17.75
CA HIS A 101 8.79 -9.87 16.75
C HIS A 101 8.41 -9.28 15.38
N SER A 102 9.33 -8.55 14.75
CA SER A 102 9.13 -8.11 13.37
C SER A 102 9.13 -9.32 12.45
N GLN A 103 8.10 -9.46 11.60
CA GLN A 103 8.11 -10.52 10.61
C GLN A 103 9.07 -10.17 9.47
N MET A 104 10.09 -11.01 9.30
CA MET A 104 11.02 -11.04 8.15
C MET A 104 10.27 -11.40 6.86
N VAL A 105 9.60 -10.44 6.25
CA VAL A 105 9.11 -10.56 4.88
C VAL A 105 9.97 -9.62 4.03
N PRO A 106 10.55 -10.08 2.91
CA PRO A 106 11.21 -9.18 1.96
C PRO A 106 10.16 -8.24 1.38
N ARG A 107 10.23 -6.95 1.75
CA ARG A 107 9.19 -5.98 1.41
C ARG A 107 9.71 -5.00 0.36
N HIS A 108 9.57 -5.40 -0.90
CA HIS A 108 9.49 -4.45 -2.01
C HIS A 108 8.40 -3.39 -1.73
N PRO A 109 8.51 -2.18 -2.30
CA PRO A 109 7.51 -1.13 -2.10
C PRO A 109 6.10 -1.65 -2.39
N ARG A 110 5.22 -1.54 -1.38
CA ARG A 110 3.85 -2.03 -1.49
C ARG A 110 2.92 -0.88 -1.86
N TYR A 111 2.35 -0.93 -3.05
CA TYR A 111 1.38 0.03 -3.54
C TYR A 111 -0.03 -0.41 -3.13
N ARG A 112 -0.50 0.06 -1.97
CA ARG A 112 -1.82 -0.29 -1.43
C ARG A 112 -2.86 0.72 -1.88
N MET A 113 -3.71 0.30 -2.82
CA MET A 113 -4.81 1.08 -3.37
C MET A 113 -6.10 0.82 -2.61
N LYS A 114 -6.90 1.87 -2.42
CA LYS A 114 -8.23 1.79 -1.83
C LYS A 114 -9.25 1.35 -2.90
N ARG A 115 -10.01 0.28 -2.63
CA ARG A 115 -11.08 -0.19 -3.54
C ARG A 115 -12.16 0.86 -3.76
N GLU A 116 -12.42 1.73 -2.78
CA GLU A 116 -13.36 2.85 -2.95
C GLU A 116 -12.85 3.92 -3.94
N ALA A 117 -11.54 4.04 -4.14
CA ALA A 117 -10.92 5.08 -4.95
C ALA A 117 -10.66 4.67 -6.40
N ILE A 118 -10.72 3.36 -6.69
CA ILE A 118 -10.50 2.79 -8.02
C ILE A 118 -11.76 2.05 -8.49
N ARG A 119 -12.02 2.07 -9.79
CA ARG A 119 -13.02 1.25 -10.46
C ARG A 119 -12.29 0.14 -11.20
N ILE A 120 -12.74 -1.09 -11.04
CA ILE A 120 -12.17 -2.27 -11.71
C ILE A 120 -13.16 -2.68 -12.80
N SER A 121 -12.68 -2.81 -14.03
CA SER A 121 -13.43 -3.35 -15.15
C SER A 121 -12.75 -4.67 -15.55
N GLY A 122 -13.49 -5.77 -15.47
CA GLY A 122 -13.05 -7.10 -15.88
C GLY A 122 -13.82 -7.58 -17.09
#